data_AF-A0A5S9N4W8-F1
#
_entry.id   AF-A0A5S9N4W8-F1
#
_cell.length_a   1.000
_cell.length_b   1.000
_cell.length_c   1.000
_cell.angle_alpha   90.00
_cell.angle_beta   90.00
_cell.angle_gamma   90.00
#
_symmetry.space_group_name_H-M   'P 1'
#
loop_
_entity.id
_entity.type
_entity.pdbx_description
1 polymer ?
#
loop_
_entity_poly.entity_id
_entity_poly.type
_entity_poly.pdbx_seq_one_letter_code
_entity_poly.pdbx_strand_id
1 'polypeptide(L)'
;MEFQSRFLPVTAGVLVLSAGAIFAGCSSDSSSSSRGGLGMNATALSTDGMNTQITARFFDFESGAEMPTRITLEPDTDFLVASLNSNNQNLNEQQDGDRYFYTTSFNTANAGSEFQIALHTEAQGSVFDAQQNFITLPTASNVIMPAAGTTFSSNENVEITWDNPRSANAFAISTNATCDNGQSLNYSISRSGDPGTITLSANQLAGIPSGGNLTSCNVILMLMKIDNGRRDRAFTGGGVLQGIQQRTVDSITVTYGP
;
A
#
# COMPACT_ATOMS: atom_id res chain seq x y z
N MET A 1 -26.36 55.38 65.85
CA MET A 1 -26.65 56.71 65.29
C MET A 1 -25.40 57.12 64.53
N GLU A 2 -25.31 56.65 63.29
CA GLU A 2 -25.70 57.34 62.05
C GLU A 2 -24.56 58.21 61.52
N PHE A 3 -24.00 57.81 60.37
CA PHE A 3 -23.44 58.74 59.38
C PHE A 3 -23.59 58.13 57.96
N GLN A 4 -24.54 58.70 57.24
CA GLN A 4 -24.47 59.20 55.85
C GLN A 4 -23.63 58.43 54.80
N SER A 5 -24.27 58.07 53.69
CA SER A 5 -23.86 58.44 52.31
C SER A 5 -25.01 58.07 51.37
N ARG A 6 -25.35 58.84 50.34
CA ARG A 6 -24.60 58.89 49.08
C ARG A 6 -24.98 60.10 48.22
N PHE A 7 -23.94 60.61 47.57
CA PHE A 7 -23.92 61.64 46.53
C PHE A 7 -24.33 61.10 45.14
N LEU A 8 -24.91 62.02 44.37
CA LEU A 8 -25.08 62.15 42.91
C LEU A 8 -23.73 62.24 42.15
N PRO A 9 -23.63 62.58 40.83
CA PRO A 9 -24.55 62.43 39.69
C PRO A 9 -23.86 61.84 38.42
N VAL A 10 -24.66 61.73 37.37
CA VAL A 10 -24.39 61.38 35.96
C VAL A 10 -23.59 62.46 35.21
N THR A 11 -22.68 62.06 34.32
CA THR A 11 -22.28 62.87 33.15
C THR A 11 -21.86 61.98 31.98
N ALA A 12 -22.14 62.47 30.77
CA ALA A 12 -22.16 61.76 29.48
C ALA A 12 -20.79 61.58 28.80
N GLY A 13 -20.73 60.67 27.82
CA GLY A 13 -19.64 60.58 26.83
C GLY A 13 -19.89 59.50 25.78
N VAL A 14 -20.08 59.93 24.53
CA VAL A 14 -20.30 59.10 23.33
C VAL A 14 -18.99 58.45 22.86
N LEU A 15 -19.04 57.18 22.47
CA LEU A 15 -18.04 56.55 21.60
C LEU A 15 -18.70 55.48 20.72
N VAL A 16 -18.68 55.72 19.41
CA VAL A 16 -19.09 54.78 18.36
C VAL A 16 -17.94 53.81 18.12
N LEU A 17 -18.18 52.51 18.23
CA LEU A 17 -17.31 51.48 17.67
C LEU A 17 -18.14 50.30 17.17
N SER A 18 -17.98 50.07 15.87
CA SER A 18 -18.43 48.95 15.05
C SER A 18 -18.03 47.59 15.63
N ALA A 19 -19.02 46.78 16.03
CA ALA A 19 -18.83 45.36 16.30
C ALA A 19 -19.03 44.58 15.00
N GLY A 20 -17.93 44.25 14.32
CA GLY A 20 -17.93 43.23 13.28
C GLY A 20 -18.20 41.87 13.92
N ALA A 21 -19.29 41.22 13.51
CA ALA A 21 -19.54 39.83 13.82
C ALA A 21 -18.51 38.98 13.05
N ILE A 22 -17.42 38.61 13.72
CA ILE A 22 -16.54 37.55 13.24
C ILE A 22 -17.28 36.25 13.55
N PHE A 23 -17.84 35.62 12.51
CA PHE A 23 -18.16 34.21 12.56
C PHE A 23 -16.85 33.46 12.80
N ALA A 24 -16.55 33.15 14.06
CA ALA A 24 -15.65 32.08 14.40
C ALA A 24 -16.34 30.78 13.96
N GLY A 25 -16.08 30.38 12.72
CA GLY A 25 -16.28 29.00 12.30
C GLY A 25 -15.28 28.15 13.09
N CYS A 26 -15.66 27.73 14.29
CA CYS A 26 -15.09 26.53 14.88
C CYS A 26 -15.42 25.40 13.90
N SER A 27 -14.45 25.00 13.08
CA SER A 27 -14.44 23.63 12.58
C SER A 27 -14.38 22.77 13.82
N SER A 28 -15.52 22.21 14.20
CA SER A 28 -15.58 21.12 15.15
C SER A 28 -14.75 19.99 14.56
N ASP A 29 -13.51 19.85 15.03
CA ASP A 29 -12.84 18.57 15.00
C ASP A 29 -13.83 17.59 15.65
N SER A 30 -14.36 16.71 14.81
CA SER A 30 -15.33 15.72 15.22
C SER A 30 -14.61 14.67 16.06
N SER A 31 -14.38 15.02 17.32
CA SER A 31 -13.98 14.06 18.32
C SER A 31 -15.19 13.18 18.66
N SER A 32 -14.98 11.87 18.45
CA SER A 32 -15.74 10.72 18.97
C SER A 32 -16.84 10.11 18.09
N SER A 33 -16.44 9.11 17.30
CA SER A 33 -17.18 7.84 17.20
C SER A 33 -16.23 6.73 16.74
N SER A 34 -15.74 5.94 17.71
CA SER A 34 -14.90 4.75 17.51
C SER A 34 -13.78 4.91 16.47
N ARG A 35 -12.64 5.52 16.83
CA ARG A 35 -11.40 5.19 16.12
C ARG A 35 -11.16 3.70 16.35
N GLY A 36 -11.50 2.86 15.36
CA GLY A 36 -10.92 1.52 15.31
C GLY A 36 -9.42 1.74 15.30
N GLY A 37 -8.69 1.18 16.27
CA GLY A 37 -7.32 1.59 16.53
C GLY A 37 -6.41 1.46 15.30
N LEU A 38 -5.18 1.97 15.39
CA LEU A 38 -4.29 2.08 14.23
C LEU A 38 -4.09 0.72 13.53
N GLY A 39 -4.26 0.70 12.21
CA GLY A 39 -3.95 -0.42 11.33
C GLY A 39 -2.69 -0.15 10.48
N MET A 40 -2.09 -1.22 9.96
CA MET A 40 -0.91 -1.11 9.09
C MET A 40 -0.94 -2.14 7.96
N ASN A 41 -0.78 -1.65 6.74
CA ASN A 41 -0.44 -2.46 5.56
C ASN A 41 1.03 -2.22 5.23
N ALA A 42 1.81 -3.29 5.06
CA ALA A 42 3.21 -3.14 4.64
C ALA A 42 3.65 -4.22 3.66
N THR A 43 4.56 -3.86 2.77
CA THR A 43 5.04 -4.73 1.70
C THR A 43 6.55 -4.64 1.60
N ALA A 44 7.23 -5.79 1.54
CA ALA A 44 8.60 -5.90 1.06
C ALA A 44 8.56 -6.46 -0.36
N LEU A 45 8.80 -5.63 -1.37
CA LEU A 45 8.74 -6.02 -2.78
C LEU A 45 10.15 -6.04 -3.36
N SER A 46 10.56 -7.19 -3.90
CA SER A 46 11.73 -7.29 -4.75
C SER A 46 11.33 -7.62 -6.18
N THR A 47 11.77 -6.80 -7.12
CA THR A 47 11.51 -6.98 -8.55
C THR A 47 12.80 -7.41 -9.24
N ASP A 48 12.69 -8.50 -10.01
CA ASP A 48 13.77 -9.00 -10.88
C ASP A 48 15.12 -9.23 -10.17
N GLY A 49 15.08 -9.53 -8.87
CA GLY A 49 16.24 -9.89 -8.06
C GLY A 49 17.16 -8.71 -7.73
N MET A 50 16.67 -7.48 -7.85
CA MET A 50 17.46 -6.27 -7.62
C MET A 50 17.44 -5.84 -6.13
N ASN A 51 16.84 -4.68 -5.86
CA ASN A 51 16.62 -4.17 -4.51
C ASN A 51 15.29 -4.70 -3.97
N THR A 52 15.13 -4.57 -2.65
CA THR A 52 13.84 -4.75 -1.99
C THR A 52 13.36 -3.40 -1.50
N GLN A 53 12.21 -2.96 -2.01
CA GLN A 53 11.52 -1.79 -1.52
C GLN A 53 10.60 -2.18 -0.37
N ILE A 54 10.71 -1.48 0.76
CA ILE A 54 9.76 -1.57 1.86
C ILE A 54 8.80 -0.40 1.73
N THR A 55 7.49 -0.69 1.74
CA THR A 55 6.43 0.32 1.73
C THR A 55 5.47 0.03 2.86
N ALA A 56 5.23 0.99 3.74
CA ALA A 56 4.21 0.94 4.78
C ALA A 56 3.13 2.01 4.56
N ARG A 57 1.91 1.69 4.96
CA ARG A 57 0.73 2.57 4.95
C ARG A 57 -0.06 2.34 6.22
N PHE A 58 -0.54 3.42 6.80
CA PHE A 58 -1.32 3.39 8.04
C PHE A 58 -2.72 3.88 7.77
N PHE A 59 -3.66 3.36 8.55
CA PHE A 59 -5.07 3.69 8.43
C PHE A 59 -5.77 3.50 9.77
N ASP A 60 -6.85 4.24 9.96
CA ASP A 60 -7.83 4.00 11.00
C ASP A 60 -9.13 3.48 10.37
N PHE A 61 -9.95 2.82 11.18
CA PHE A 61 -11.30 2.44 10.73
C PHE A 61 -12.32 3.48 11.17
N GLU A 62 -12.99 4.09 10.20
CA GLU A 62 -14.10 5.01 10.44
C GLU A 62 -15.33 4.53 9.69
N SER A 63 -16.45 4.34 10.40
CA SER A 63 -17.73 3.90 9.82
C SER A 63 -17.63 2.64 8.92
N GLY A 64 -16.71 1.72 9.24
CA GLY A 64 -16.50 0.46 8.50
C GLY A 64 -15.62 0.58 7.26
N ALA A 65 -15.00 1.73 7.00
CA ALA A 65 -14.04 1.95 5.92
C ALA A 65 -12.63 2.22 6.46
N GLU A 66 -11.61 1.79 5.73
CA GLU A 66 -10.22 2.18 5.98
C GLU A 66 -10.01 3.63 5.56
N MET A 67 -9.63 4.48 6.50
CA MET A 67 -9.28 5.88 6.27
C MET A 67 -7.77 6.04 6.35
N PRO A 68 -7.09 6.56 5.31
CA PRO A 68 -5.65 6.77 5.35
C PRO A 68 -5.26 7.68 6.51
N THR A 69 -4.30 7.22 7.32
CA THR A 69 -3.81 7.97 8.49
C THR A 69 -2.37 8.36 8.26
N ARG A 70 -2.09 9.66 8.34
CA ARG A 70 -0.72 10.18 8.35
C ARG A 70 -0.10 9.99 9.73
N ILE A 71 1.09 9.41 9.78
CA ILE A 71 1.91 9.34 10.99
C ILE A 71 2.80 10.58 11.05
N THR A 72 2.66 11.36 12.11
CA THR A 72 3.55 12.49 12.39
C THR A 72 4.60 12.00 13.37
N LEU A 73 5.88 12.12 12.99
CA LEU A 73 7.01 11.73 13.82
C LEU A 73 7.65 12.98 14.42
N GLU A 74 7.66 13.07 15.74
CA GLU A 74 8.44 14.09 16.45
C GLU A 74 9.94 13.80 16.33
N PRO A 75 10.77 14.83 16.02
CA PRO A 75 12.21 14.64 15.99
C PRO A 75 12.75 14.09 17.32
N ASP A 76 13.77 13.24 17.24
CA ASP A 76 14.53 12.66 18.37
C ASP A 76 13.81 11.63 19.25
N THR A 77 12.47 11.66 19.34
CA THR A 77 11.69 10.69 20.14
C THR A 77 11.02 9.63 19.28
N ASP A 78 10.54 9.99 18.10
CA ASP A 78 9.72 9.11 17.27
C ASP A 78 10.53 8.51 16.14
N PHE A 79 10.18 7.28 15.75
CA PHE A 79 10.82 6.65 14.60
C PHE A 79 9.88 5.70 13.86
N LEU A 80 10.09 5.63 12.55
CA LEU A 80 9.56 4.59 11.68
C LEU A 80 10.72 4.02 10.88
N VAL A 81 11.12 2.79 11.22
CA VAL A 81 12.31 2.15 10.67
C VAL A 81 12.00 0.76 10.15
N ALA A 82 12.69 0.37 9.08
CA ALA A 82 12.80 -1.01 8.65
C ALA A 82 14.22 -1.47 8.98
N SER A 83 14.36 -2.73 9.36
CA SER A 83 15.65 -3.33 9.64
C SER A 83 15.81 -4.69 9.00
N LEU A 84 17.04 -4.99 8.59
CA LEU A 84 17.47 -6.28 8.08
C LEU A 84 18.85 -6.60 8.65
N ASN A 85 18.97 -7.68 9.42
CA ASN A 85 20.23 -8.10 10.07
C ASN A 85 20.90 -6.93 10.83
N SER A 86 20.11 -6.20 11.64
CA SER A 86 20.55 -5.02 12.41
C SER A 86 20.95 -3.79 11.59
N ASN A 87 20.86 -3.83 10.25
CA ASN A 87 20.97 -2.63 9.43
C ASN A 87 19.62 -1.93 9.38
N ASN A 88 19.55 -0.72 9.93
CA ASN A 88 18.33 0.05 9.99
C ASN A 88 18.28 1.08 8.86
N GLN A 89 17.07 1.31 8.35
CA GLN A 89 16.75 2.34 7.37
C GLN A 89 15.48 3.05 7.80
N ASN A 90 15.49 4.38 7.82
CA ASN A 90 14.28 5.16 8.07
C ASN A 90 13.34 5.01 6.88
N LEU A 91 12.05 4.84 7.14
CA LEU A 91 11.04 4.97 6.09
C LEU A 91 10.69 6.44 5.93
N ASN A 92 10.84 6.94 4.71
CA ASN A 92 10.58 8.35 4.40
C ASN A 92 9.15 8.51 3.90
N GLU A 93 8.46 9.53 4.38
CA GLU A 93 7.12 9.86 3.93
C GLU A 93 7.12 10.28 2.45
N GLN A 94 6.14 9.76 1.72
CA GLN A 94 5.78 10.12 0.37
C GLN A 94 4.28 10.34 0.32
N GLN A 95 3.84 11.34 -0.43
CA GLN A 95 2.43 11.66 -0.59
C GLN A 95 2.02 11.53 -2.06
N ASP A 96 0.89 10.86 -2.30
CA ASP A 96 0.24 10.79 -3.61
C ASP A 96 -1.26 11.07 -3.41
N GLY A 97 -1.68 12.29 -3.77
CA GLY A 97 -3.01 12.81 -3.42
C GLY A 97 -3.24 12.82 -1.91
N ASP A 98 -4.32 12.17 -1.47
CA ASP A 98 -4.69 12.05 -0.04
C ASP A 98 -4.11 10.80 0.64
N ARG A 99 -3.14 10.13 0.00
CA ARG A 99 -2.52 8.90 0.52
C ARG A 99 -1.10 9.17 0.98
N TYR A 100 -0.77 8.60 2.13
CA TYR A 100 0.56 8.66 2.73
C TYR A 100 1.23 7.29 2.66
N PHE A 101 2.44 7.25 2.12
CA PHE A 101 3.26 6.07 2.01
C PHE A 101 4.58 6.33 2.72
N TYR A 102 5.11 5.31 3.37
CA TYR A 102 6.41 5.39 4.03
C TYR A 102 7.30 4.37 3.36
N THR A 103 8.39 4.83 2.73
CA THR A 103 9.21 3.95 1.89
C THR A 103 10.68 3.98 2.24
N THR A 104 11.33 2.84 2.07
CA THR A 104 12.78 2.70 2.08
C THR A 104 13.21 1.54 1.20
N SER A 105 14.52 1.32 1.05
CA SER A 105 15.04 0.23 0.23
C SER A 105 16.27 -0.43 0.84
N PHE A 106 16.42 -1.71 0.55
CA PHE A 106 17.59 -2.50 0.88
C PHE A 106 18.19 -3.09 -0.40
N ASN A 107 19.52 -3.12 -0.47
CA ASN A 107 20.27 -3.73 -1.56
C ASN A 107 20.36 -5.25 -1.38
N THR A 108 19.22 -5.91 -1.25
CA THR A 108 19.07 -7.38 -1.20
C THR A 108 17.81 -7.78 -1.95
N ALA A 109 17.82 -8.99 -2.49
CA ALA A 109 16.65 -9.70 -2.99
C ALA A 109 16.66 -11.16 -2.52
N ASN A 110 17.40 -11.47 -1.47
CA ASN A 110 17.62 -12.85 -1.06
C ASN A 110 16.35 -13.44 -0.45
N ALA A 111 15.97 -14.61 -0.93
CA ALA A 111 14.90 -15.40 -0.34
C ALA A 111 15.15 -15.63 1.16
N GLY A 112 14.09 -15.58 1.97
CA GLY A 112 14.18 -15.75 3.41
C GLY A 112 14.73 -14.54 4.19
N SER A 113 15.07 -13.43 3.51
CA SER A 113 15.38 -12.18 4.21
C SER A 113 14.16 -11.73 5.02
N GLU A 114 14.31 -11.64 6.34
CA GLU A 114 13.27 -11.16 7.26
C GLU A 114 13.52 -9.68 7.58
N PHE A 115 12.59 -8.83 7.17
CA PHE A 115 12.55 -7.41 7.47
C PHE A 115 11.68 -7.17 8.69
N GLN A 116 12.19 -6.42 9.66
CA GLN A 116 11.41 -5.96 10.80
C GLN A 116 11.04 -4.49 10.59
N ILE A 117 9.77 -4.14 10.75
CA ILE A 117 9.28 -2.76 10.71
C ILE A 117 8.91 -2.34 12.13
N ALA A 118 9.46 -1.23 12.61
CA ALA A 118 9.18 -0.70 13.93
C ALA A 118 8.64 0.73 13.84
N LEU A 119 7.55 0.99 14.55
CA LEU A 119 6.96 2.31 14.75
C LEU A 119 6.95 2.62 16.25
N HIS A 120 7.56 3.73 16.63
CA HIS A 120 7.45 4.31 17.96
C HIS A 120 7.05 5.78 17.83
N THR A 121 6.01 6.18 18.56
CA THR A 121 5.57 7.58 18.64
C THR A 121 5.18 7.95 20.06
N GLU A 122 5.60 9.12 20.52
CA GLU A 122 5.22 9.69 21.81
C GLU A 122 4.42 10.98 21.63
N ALA A 123 3.13 10.85 21.32
CA ALA A 123 2.26 12.02 21.16
C ALA A 123 1.55 12.36 22.48
N GLN A 124 1.81 13.55 23.02
CA GLN A 124 1.07 14.12 24.16
C GLN A 124 0.98 13.19 25.39
N GLY A 125 2.04 12.45 25.68
CA GLY A 125 2.11 11.51 26.82
C GLY A 125 1.46 10.14 26.57
N SER A 126 0.98 9.88 25.34
CA SER A 126 0.59 8.55 24.88
C SER A 126 1.71 7.95 24.04
N VAL A 127 2.20 6.77 24.45
CA VAL A 127 3.21 6.01 23.69
C VAL A 127 2.50 4.99 22.83
N PHE A 128 2.82 4.97 21.53
CA PHE A 128 2.53 3.86 20.64
C PHE A 128 3.84 3.20 20.27
N ASP A 129 4.00 1.93 20.62
CA ASP A 129 5.23 1.17 20.37
C ASP A 129 4.87 -0.18 19.73
N ALA A 130 5.27 -0.34 18.46
CA ALA A 130 5.02 -1.51 17.65
C ALA A 130 6.32 -1.94 16.97
N GLN A 131 7.00 -2.92 17.54
CA GLN A 131 8.33 -3.35 17.08
C GLN A 131 8.30 -4.73 16.43
N GLN A 132 7.24 -5.52 16.61
CA GLN A 132 7.19 -6.93 16.22
C GLN A 132 6.47 -7.16 14.88
N ASN A 133 6.70 -6.27 13.91
CA ASN A 133 6.20 -6.45 12.55
C ASN A 133 7.28 -7.09 11.68
N PHE A 134 7.03 -8.28 11.15
CA PHE A 134 8.01 -9.05 10.38
C PHE A 134 7.49 -9.41 9.00
N ILE A 135 8.30 -9.20 7.97
CA ILE A 135 8.02 -9.58 6.59
C ILE A 135 9.18 -10.43 6.10
N THR A 136 8.90 -11.64 5.63
CA THR A 136 9.92 -12.50 5.01
C THR A 136 9.74 -12.52 3.51
N LEU A 137 10.82 -12.30 2.75
CA LEU A 137 10.76 -12.48 1.30
C LEU A 137 10.58 -13.95 0.94
N PRO A 138 9.60 -14.30 0.09
CA PRO A 138 9.46 -15.66 -0.42
C PRO A 138 10.66 -16.02 -1.31
N THR A 139 10.74 -17.29 -1.68
CA THR A 139 11.71 -17.69 -2.71
C THR A 139 11.28 -17.14 -4.06
N ALA A 140 12.23 -16.52 -4.77
CA ALA A 140 11.98 -16.07 -6.13
C ALA A 140 11.70 -17.25 -7.05
N SER A 141 10.87 -17.02 -8.06
CA SER A 141 10.54 -18.03 -9.07
C SER A 141 10.73 -17.49 -10.48
N ASN A 142 11.42 -18.22 -11.33
CA ASN A 142 11.56 -17.99 -12.76
C ASN A 142 10.44 -18.71 -13.52
N VAL A 143 9.81 -18.00 -14.44
CA VAL A 143 8.86 -18.60 -15.37
C VAL A 143 9.62 -19.41 -16.42
N ILE A 144 9.21 -20.66 -16.59
CA ILE A 144 9.78 -21.66 -17.51
C ILE A 144 8.98 -21.67 -18.81
N MET A 145 7.67 -21.53 -18.72
CA MET A 145 6.74 -21.48 -19.86
C MET A 145 5.66 -20.43 -19.64
N PRO A 146 5.15 -19.79 -20.70
CA PRO A 146 5.58 -19.92 -22.10
C PRO A 146 6.96 -19.29 -22.35
N ALA A 147 7.62 -19.69 -23.44
CA ALA A 147 8.86 -19.04 -23.86
C ALA A 147 8.59 -17.62 -24.38
N ALA A 148 9.56 -16.73 -24.18
CA ALA A 148 9.54 -15.38 -24.73
C ALA A 148 9.22 -15.37 -26.23
N GLY A 149 8.36 -14.44 -26.67
CA GLY A 149 7.99 -14.28 -28.07
C GLY A 149 7.05 -15.36 -28.63
N THR A 150 6.55 -16.28 -27.81
CA THR A 150 5.55 -17.25 -28.24
C THR A 150 4.26 -16.55 -28.65
N THR A 151 3.67 -16.99 -29.76
CA THR A 151 2.38 -16.50 -30.24
C THR A 151 1.29 -17.51 -29.95
N PHE A 152 0.18 -17.04 -29.40
CA PHE A 152 -1.02 -17.82 -29.14
C PHE A 152 -2.22 -17.22 -29.87
N SER A 153 -3.08 -18.07 -30.41
CA SER A 153 -4.42 -17.66 -30.84
C SER A 153 -5.29 -17.38 -29.61
N SER A 154 -6.19 -16.40 -29.70
CA SER A 154 -7.03 -15.95 -28.57
C SER A 154 -7.91 -17.06 -27.97
N ASN A 155 -8.22 -18.10 -28.73
CA ASN A 155 -8.98 -19.27 -28.29
C ASN A 155 -8.12 -20.40 -27.67
N GLU A 156 -6.80 -20.26 -27.65
CA GLU A 156 -5.89 -21.24 -27.07
C GLU A 156 -5.78 -21.08 -25.55
N ASN A 157 -5.39 -22.17 -24.91
CA ASN A 157 -4.99 -22.18 -23.52
C ASN A 157 -3.47 -22.07 -23.43
N VAL A 158 -3.01 -21.20 -22.53
CA VAL A 158 -1.60 -20.99 -22.22
C VAL A 158 -1.33 -21.64 -20.87
N GLU A 159 -0.45 -22.63 -20.87
CA GLU A 159 0.13 -23.15 -19.64
C GLU A 159 1.30 -22.26 -19.23
N ILE A 160 1.21 -21.73 -18.01
CA ILE A 160 2.24 -20.93 -17.39
C ILE A 160 2.85 -21.78 -16.29
N THR A 161 4.15 -22.03 -16.38
CA THR A 161 4.88 -22.88 -15.43
C THR A 161 6.07 -22.13 -14.89
N TRP A 162 6.36 -22.28 -13.60
CA TRP A 162 7.51 -21.67 -12.94
C TRP A 162 8.20 -22.67 -12.02
N ASP A 163 9.48 -22.40 -11.71
CA ASP A 163 10.16 -23.14 -10.66
C ASP A 163 9.50 -22.86 -9.29
N ASN A 164 9.28 -23.92 -8.52
CA ASN A 164 8.66 -23.80 -7.19
C ASN A 164 9.54 -24.47 -6.12
N PRO A 165 10.76 -23.94 -5.89
CA PRO A 165 11.71 -24.53 -4.94
C PRO A 165 11.23 -24.50 -3.49
N ARG A 166 10.29 -23.61 -3.16
CA ARG A 166 9.56 -23.54 -1.89
C ARG A 166 8.19 -22.92 -2.17
N SER A 167 7.11 -23.63 -1.86
CA SER A 167 5.77 -23.11 -2.06
C SER A 167 5.56 -21.86 -1.21
N ALA A 168 5.49 -20.70 -1.84
CA ALA A 168 4.95 -19.51 -1.21
C ALA A 168 3.51 -19.80 -0.78
N ASN A 169 3.00 -19.06 0.20
CA ASN A 169 1.61 -19.24 0.64
C ASN A 169 0.61 -18.87 -0.45
N ALA A 170 0.98 -17.95 -1.33
CA ALA A 170 0.16 -17.53 -2.45
C ALA A 170 1.04 -17.14 -3.65
N PHE A 171 0.42 -17.11 -4.82
CA PHE A 171 1.00 -16.49 -6.01
C PHE A 171 -0.03 -15.57 -6.66
N ALA A 172 0.46 -14.60 -7.41
CA ALA A 172 -0.34 -13.80 -8.30
C ALA A 172 0.31 -13.71 -9.67
N ILE A 173 -0.53 -13.62 -10.70
CA ILE A 173 -0.11 -13.31 -12.06
C ILE A 173 -0.81 -12.00 -12.42
N SER A 174 -0.03 -11.04 -12.90
CA SER A 174 -0.55 -9.83 -13.52
C SER A 174 0.00 -9.71 -14.92
N THR A 175 -0.80 -9.24 -15.85
CA THR A 175 -0.36 -8.94 -17.21
C THR A 175 -0.73 -7.53 -17.59
N ASN A 176 0.13 -6.92 -18.41
CA ASN A 176 -0.16 -5.70 -19.13
C ASN A 176 -0.03 -6.01 -20.63
N ALA A 177 -1.08 -5.74 -21.38
CA ALA A 177 -1.13 -5.99 -22.81
C ALA A 177 -1.25 -4.68 -23.58
N THR A 178 -0.47 -4.54 -24.66
CA THR A 178 -0.57 -3.45 -25.62
C THR A 178 -1.02 -4.02 -26.96
N CYS A 179 -2.17 -3.57 -27.45
CA CYS A 179 -2.76 -4.05 -28.69
C CYS A 179 -2.40 -3.16 -29.89
N ASP A 180 -2.52 -3.74 -31.08
CA ASP A 180 -2.27 -3.09 -32.38
C ASP A 180 -3.11 -1.83 -32.62
N ASN A 181 -4.32 -1.78 -32.07
CA ASN A 181 -5.21 -0.63 -32.10
C ASN A 181 -4.89 0.44 -31.02
N GLY A 182 -3.81 0.25 -30.26
CA GLY A 182 -3.36 1.15 -29.20
C GLY A 182 -4.05 0.95 -27.83
N GLN A 183 -4.95 -0.03 -27.70
CA GLN A 183 -5.56 -0.34 -26.40
C GLN A 183 -4.51 -0.92 -25.44
N SER A 184 -4.57 -0.47 -24.18
CA SER A 184 -3.85 -1.09 -23.07
C SER A 184 -4.83 -1.84 -22.19
N LEU A 185 -4.58 -3.14 -22.02
CA LEU A 185 -5.44 -4.05 -21.27
C LEU A 185 -4.64 -4.64 -20.12
N ASN A 186 -5.32 -5.01 -19.05
CA ASN A 186 -4.69 -5.63 -17.89
C ASN A 186 -5.50 -6.84 -17.45
N TYR A 187 -4.80 -7.85 -16.96
CA TYR A 187 -5.39 -8.97 -16.25
C TYR A 187 -4.62 -9.21 -14.96
N SER A 188 -5.32 -9.67 -13.93
CA SER A 188 -4.70 -10.07 -12.68
C SER A 188 -5.50 -11.18 -12.02
N ILE A 189 -4.78 -12.15 -11.46
CA ILE A 189 -5.32 -13.21 -10.64
C ILE A 189 -4.38 -13.47 -9.47
N SER A 190 -4.96 -13.75 -8.31
CA SER A 190 -4.25 -14.21 -7.12
C SER A 190 -4.91 -15.47 -6.59
N ARG A 191 -4.10 -16.43 -6.15
CA ARG A 191 -4.58 -17.69 -5.57
C ARG A 191 -3.80 -18.03 -4.31
N SER A 192 -4.49 -18.61 -3.33
CA SER A 192 -3.84 -19.29 -2.22
C SER A 192 -3.28 -20.63 -2.68
N GLY A 193 -2.14 -21.00 -2.10
CA GLY A 193 -1.35 -22.13 -2.54
C GLY A 193 -0.64 -21.85 -3.86
N ASP A 194 0.58 -22.36 -3.98
CA ASP A 194 1.39 -22.22 -5.18
C ASP A 194 1.68 -23.61 -5.79
N PRO A 195 0.97 -23.98 -6.86
CA PRO A 195 1.15 -25.26 -7.54
C PRO A 195 2.35 -25.30 -8.49
N GLY A 196 3.02 -24.17 -8.78
CA GLY A 196 4.08 -24.12 -9.80
C GLY A 196 3.58 -24.07 -11.26
N THR A 197 2.27 -24.18 -11.48
CA THR A 197 1.66 -24.14 -12.83
C THR A 197 0.23 -23.62 -12.79
N ILE A 198 -0.20 -22.95 -13.86
CA ILE A 198 -1.60 -22.58 -14.10
C ILE A 198 -1.89 -22.53 -15.59
N THR A 199 -3.08 -22.96 -15.97
CA THR A 199 -3.61 -22.80 -17.33
C THR A 199 -4.62 -21.66 -17.36
N LEU A 200 -4.41 -20.70 -18.27
CA LEU A 200 -5.30 -19.57 -18.53
C LEU A 200 -5.56 -19.48 -20.04
N SER A 201 -6.70 -18.95 -20.47
CA SER A 201 -6.87 -18.72 -21.92
C SER A 201 -6.01 -17.54 -22.36
N ALA A 202 -5.52 -17.58 -23.60
CA ALA A 202 -4.73 -16.49 -24.18
C ALA A 202 -5.50 -15.16 -24.16
N ASN A 203 -6.81 -15.19 -24.43
CA ASN A 203 -7.65 -14.01 -24.32
C ASN A 203 -7.80 -13.48 -22.88
N GLN A 204 -7.76 -14.34 -21.85
CA GLN A 204 -7.73 -13.87 -20.46
C GLN A 204 -6.42 -13.12 -20.16
N LEU A 205 -5.29 -13.66 -20.61
CA LEU A 205 -3.97 -13.03 -20.41
C LEU A 205 -3.85 -11.67 -21.13
N ALA A 206 -4.43 -11.55 -22.32
CA ALA A 206 -4.50 -10.27 -23.03
C ALA A 206 -5.45 -9.26 -22.37
N GLY A 207 -6.39 -9.71 -21.53
CA GLY A 207 -7.45 -8.89 -20.95
C GLY A 207 -8.66 -8.75 -21.88
N ILE A 208 -9.76 -8.20 -21.34
CA ILE A 208 -11.03 -8.08 -22.08
C ILE A 208 -11.04 -6.75 -22.84
N PRO A 209 -11.13 -6.76 -24.18
CA PRO A 209 -11.19 -5.52 -24.95
C PRO A 209 -12.54 -4.82 -24.84
N SER A 210 -12.54 -3.49 -24.95
CA SER A 210 -13.75 -2.64 -24.88
C SER A 210 -14.45 -2.41 -26.23
N GLY A 211 -14.02 -3.14 -27.28
CA GLY A 211 -14.53 -3.04 -28.65
C GLY A 211 -13.42 -2.77 -29.68
N GLY A 212 -13.77 -2.88 -30.96
CA GLY A 212 -12.85 -2.73 -32.10
C GLY A 212 -12.38 -4.07 -32.69
N ASN A 213 -11.86 -4.02 -33.92
CA ASN A 213 -11.20 -5.16 -34.54
C ASN A 213 -9.76 -5.21 -34.05
N LEU A 214 -9.48 -6.13 -33.14
CA LEU A 214 -8.13 -6.45 -32.68
C LEU A 214 -7.56 -7.54 -33.58
N THR A 215 -6.30 -7.42 -33.97
CA THR A 215 -5.59 -8.51 -34.65
C THR A 215 -4.50 -9.10 -33.77
N SER A 216 -3.87 -8.28 -32.92
CA SER A 216 -2.84 -8.77 -31.99
C SER A 216 -2.66 -7.88 -30.76
N CYS A 217 -2.26 -8.50 -29.65
CA CYS A 217 -1.81 -7.83 -28.44
C CYS A 217 -0.49 -8.43 -27.94
N ASN A 218 0.48 -7.58 -27.64
CA ASN A 218 1.71 -7.98 -26.96
C ASN A 218 1.48 -7.93 -25.45
N VAL A 219 1.72 -9.04 -24.76
CA VAL A 219 1.39 -9.23 -23.33
C VAL A 219 2.68 -9.43 -22.54
N ILE A 220 2.93 -8.53 -21.59
CA ILE A 220 3.99 -8.68 -20.58
C ILE A 220 3.37 -9.38 -19.37
N LEU A 221 3.99 -10.47 -18.92
CA LEU A 221 3.53 -11.25 -17.79
C LEU A 221 4.42 -11.00 -16.57
N MET A 222 3.81 -10.79 -15.41
CA MET A 222 4.48 -10.63 -14.13
C MET A 222 4.00 -11.73 -13.19
N LEU A 223 4.93 -12.56 -12.72
CA LEU A 223 4.69 -13.55 -11.69
C LEU A 223 5.11 -12.98 -10.34
N MET A 224 4.23 -13.07 -9.35
CA MET A 224 4.48 -12.64 -7.98
C MET A 224 4.34 -13.83 -7.04
N LYS A 225 5.37 -14.09 -6.23
CA LYS A 225 5.31 -15.01 -5.08
C LYS A 225 5.04 -14.20 -3.84
N ILE A 226 4.10 -14.64 -3.00
CA ILE A 226 3.59 -13.85 -1.88
C ILE A 226 3.61 -14.68 -0.60
N ASP A 227 4.27 -14.16 0.42
CA ASP A 227 4.22 -14.68 1.78
C ASP A 227 3.64 -13.64 2.74
N ASN A 228 2.80 -14.10 3.67
CA ASN A 228 2.22 -13.23 4.68
C ASN A 228 3.23 -12.98 5.80
N GLY A 229 3.33 -11.73 6.22
CA GLY A 229 4.10 -11.29 7.38
C GLY A 229 3.33 -11.45 8.69
N ARG A 230 4.02 -11.13 9.78
CA ARG A 230 3.48 -11.11 11.15
C ARG A 230 3.35 -9.67 11.59
N ARG A 231 2.15 -9.26 11.98
CA ARG A 231 1.87 -7.91 12.48
C ARG A 231 2.00 -7.86 14.00
N ASP A 232 2.50 -6.73 14.51
CA ASP A 232 2.47 -6.42 15.93
C ASP A 232 1.02 -6.30 16.43
N ARG A 233 0.78 -6.69 17.68
CA ARG A 233 -0.55 -6.62 18.33
C ARG A 233 -0.96 -5.19 18.66
N ALA A 234 -0.01 -4.26 18.74
CA ALA A 234 -0.28 -2.83 18.91
C ALA A 234 -1.18 -2.28 17.78
N PHE A 235 -1.07 -2.84 16.56
CA PHE A 235 -1.97 -2.52 15.46
C PHE A 235 -3.32 -3.24 15.58
N THR A 236 -4.19 -2.68 16.42
CA THR A 236 -5.54 -3.20 16.68
C THR A 236 -6.51 -2.98 15.52
N GLY A 237 -6.20 -2.04 14.62
CA GLY A 237 -6.94 -1.82 13.38
C GLY A 237 -6.75 -2.90 12.33
N GLY A 238 -5.86 -3.86 12.54
CA GLY A 238 -5.64 -4.89 11.53
C GLY A 238 -4.62 -4.50 10.48
N GLY A 239 -4.83 -5.00 9.26
CA GLY A 239 -3.95 -4.83 8.12
C GLY A 239 -3.09 -6.05 7.80
N VAL A 240 -2.48 -6.01 6.62
CA VAL A 240 -1.79 -7.13 5.97
C VAL A 240 -0.35 -6.74 5.69
N LEU A 241 0.56 -7.63 6.09
CA LEU A 241 1.98 -7.51 5.84
C LEU A 241 2.36 -8.59 4.82
N GLN A 242 3.14 -8.25 3.79
CA GLN A 242 3.49 -9.21 2.73
C GLN A 242 4.92 -9.06 2.24
N GLY A 243 5.59 -10.19 2.05
CA GLY A 243 6.81 -10.28 1.27
C GLY A 243 6.47 -10.72 -0.14
N ILE A 244 6.99 -10.01 -1.14
CA ILE A 244 6.70 -10.25 -2.55
C ILE A 244 8.01 -10.35 -3.34
N GLN A 245 8.16 -11.46 -4.06
CA GLN A 245 9.15 -11.58 -5.12
C GLN A 245 8.41 -11.52 -6.46
N GLN A 246 8.71 -10.49 -7.24
CA GLN A 246 8.17 -10.30 -8.58
C GLN A 246 9.23 -10.69 -9.62
N ARG A 247 8.79 -11.39 -10.66
CA ARG A 247 9.54 -11.60 -11.89
C ARG A 247 8.74 -11.15 -13.09
N THR A 248 9.34 -10.26 -13.86
CA THR A 248 8.84 -9.87 -15.17
C THR A 248 9.32 -10.90 -16.18
N VAL A 249 8.38 -11.40 -16.97
CA VAL A 249 8.63 -12.34 -18.05
C VAL A 249 8.54 -11.59 -19.36
N ASP A 250 9.40 -11.97 -20.29
CA ASP A 250 9.37 -11.47 -21.66
C ASP A 250 7.99 -11.65 -22.30
N SER A 251 7.71 -10.79 -23.27
CA SER A 251 6.36 -10.71 -23.82
C SER A 251 5.97 -11.92 -24.67
N ILE A 252 4.69 -12.29 -24.58
CA ILE A 252 4.02 -13.18 -25.53
C ILE A 252 3.09 -12.37 -26.43
N THR A 253 2.71 -12.95 -27.58
CA THR A 253 1.75 -12.31 -28.48
C THR A 253 0.45 -13.11 -28.50
N VAL A 254 -0.68 -12.43 -28.32
CA VAL A 254 -2.01 -13.01 -28.52
C VAL A 254 -2.56 -12.49 -29.83
N THR A 255 -2.89 -13.37 -30.76
CA THR A 255 -3.51 -13.01 -32.05
C THR A 255 -4.99 -13.34 -32.05
N TYR A 256 -5.77 -12.46 -32.64
CA TYR A 256 -7.19 -12.65 -32.87
C TYR A 256 -7.36 -13.07 -34.33
N GLY A 257 -8.01 -14.21 -34.55
CA GLY A 257 -8.37 -14.63 -35.90
C GLY A 257 -9.30 -13.61 -36.58
N PRO A 258 -9.43 -13.68 -37.92
CA PRO A 258 -10.47 -12.94 -38.63
C PRO A 258 -11.88 -13.30 -38.15
#